data_AF-A0A4D4JD52-F1
#
_entry.id   AF-A0A4D4JD52-F1
#
_cell.length_a   1.000
_cell.length_b   1.000
_cell.length_c   1.000
_cell.angle_alpha   90.00
_cell.angle_beta   90.00
_cell.angle_gamma   90.00
#
_symmetry.space_group_name_H-M   'P 1'
#
loop_
_entity.id
_entity.type
_entity.pdbx_description
1 polymer ?
#
loop_
_entity_poly.entity_id
_entity_poly.type
_entity_poly.pdbx_seq_one_letter_code
_entity_poly.pdbx_strand_id
1 'polypeptide(L)'
;MTDAPAAARVSRRPVLAYLAAATLARVADETVGGAVVLLVLDRTGSSLLAGAVVTAYTLPSLVSGPLLGAWVAARTRAAAASAG
;
A
#
# COMPACT_ATOMS: atom_id res chain seq x y z
N MET A 1 22.07 34.76 -22.89
CA MET A 1 22.61 34.13 -21.67
C MET A 1 21.40 33.67 -20.89
N THR A 2 21.00 32.42 -21.15
CA THR A 2 19.65 31.91 -20.91
C THR A 2 19.61 31.18 -19.57
N ASP A 3 18.76 31.62 -18.66
CA ASP A 3 18.48 30.91 -17.41
C ASP A 3 17.89 29.53 -17.72
N ALA A 4 18.59 28.48 -17.26
CA ALA A 4 18.07 27.11 -17.27
C ALA A 4 17.15 26.92 -16.04
N PRO A 5 16.00 26.24 -16.18
CA PRO A 5 15.07 26.07 -15.07
C PRO A 5 15.71 25.20 -13.97
N ALA A 6 15.67 25.72 -12.73
CA ALA A 6 16.08 25.00 -11.54
C ALA A 6 15.21 23.74 -11.36
N ALA A 7 15.70 22.60 -11.86
CA ALA A 7 15.12 21.30 -11.60
C ALA A 7 15.00 21.13 -10.07
N ALA A 8 13.76 21.05 -9.59
CA ALA A 8 13.43 20.94 -8.18
C ALA A 8 14.25 19.81 -7.54
N ARG A 9 15.20 20.17 -6.66
CA ARG A 9 15.89 19.20 -5.82
C ARG A 9 14.85 18.58 -4.89
N VAL A 10 14.29 17.45 -5.29
CA VAL A 10 13.52 16.59 -4.38
C VAL A 10 14.46 16.20 -3.26
N SER A 11 14.25 16.77 -2.08
CA SER A 11 15.05 16.49 -0.88
C SER A 11 15.05 14.98 -0.63
N ARG A 12 16.22 14.37 -0.37
CA ARG A 12 16.32 12.93 -0.08
C ARG A 12 15.70 12.56 1.29
N ARG A 13 15.59 13.52 2.21
CA ARG A 13 15.03 13.31 3.56
C ARG A 13 13.57 12.81 3.57
N PRO A 14 12.62 13.41 2.83
CA PRO A 14 11.25 12.90 2.75
C PRO A 14 11.17 11.50 2.12
N VAL A 15 12.05 11.16 1.18
CA VAL A 15 12.10 9.82 0.57
C VAL A 15 12.53 8.76 1.58
N LEU A 16 13.58 9.02 2.37
CA LEU A 16 14.05 8.06 3.38
C LEU A 16 13.03 7.88 4.51
N ALA A 17 12.38 8.96 4.96
CA ALA A 17 11.31 8.88 5.95
C ALA A 17 10.11 8.07 5.43
N TYR A 18 9.73 8.29 4.16
CA TYR A 18 8.68 7.52 3.50
C TYR A 18 9.03 6.03 3.38
N LEU A 19 10.26 5.71 2.93
CA LEU A 19 10.72 4.32 2.83
C LEU A 19 10.75 3.63 4.19
N ALA A 20 11.21 4.32 5.24
CA ALA A 20 11.20 3.79 6.60
C ALA A 20 9.76 3.51 7.07
N ALA A 21 8.84 4.46 6.91
CA ALA A 21 7.44 4.28 7.26
C ALA A 21 6.78 3.14 6.47
N ALA A 22 7.02 3.07 5.15
CA ALA A 22 6.50 2.02 4.30
C ALA A 22 7.05 0.64 4.67
N THR A 23 8.35 0.55 4.99
CA THR A 23 8.98 -0.69 5.44
C THR A 23 8.42 -1.12 6.78
N LEU A 24 8.31 -0.21 7.75
CA LEU A 24 7.78 -0.50 9.08
C LEU A 24 6.32 -0.97 9.01
N ALA A 25 5.52 -0.28 8.18
CA ALA A 25 4.15 -0.67 7.90
C ALA A 25 4.09 -2.07 7.28
N ARG A 26 5.00 -2.40 6.35
CA ARG A 26 5.00 -3.71 5.69
C ARG A 26 5.45 -4.84 6.60
N VAL A 27 6.41 -4.57 7.49
CA VAL A 27 6.80 -5.52 8.55
C VAL A 27 5.62 -5.78 9.49
N ALA A 28 4.91 -4.73 9.92
CA ALA A 28 3.72 -4.89 10.75
C ALA A 28 2.65 -5.74 10.04
N ASP A 29 2.38 -5.44 8.77
CA ASP A 29 1.39 -6.13 7.93
C ASP A 29 1.69 -7.64 7.79
N GLU A 30 2.94 -8.02 7.59
CA GLU A 30 3.35 -9.44 7.48
C GLU A 30 3.19 -10.20 8.82
N THR A 31 3.47 -9.54 9.95
CA THR A 31 3.34 -10.20 11.27
C THR A 31 1.89 -10.48 11.66
N VAL A 32 0.95 -9.65 11.21
CA VAL A 32 -0.48 -9.84 11.50
C VAL A 32 -1.01 -11.12 10.88
N GLY A 33 -0.63 -11.44 9.64
CA GLY A 33 -1.07 -12.67 8.96
C GLY A 33 -0.70 -13.93 9.75
N GLY A 34 0.57 -14.06 10.14
CA GLY A 34 1.04 -15.19 10.94
C GLY A 34 0.39 -15.25 12.33
N ALA A 35 0.28 -14.11 13.01
CA ALA A 35 -0.34 -14.04 14.33
C ALA A 35 -1.82 -14.47 14.31
N VAL A 36 -2.58 -14.04 13.30
CA VAL A 36 -3.99 -14.41 13.12
C VAL A 36 -4.14 -15.90 12.85
N VAL A 37 -3.29 -16.50 12.00
CA VAL A 37 -3.31 -17.96 11.77
C VAL A 37 -3.12 -18.71 13.08
N LEU A 38 -2.04 -18.39 13.81
CA LEU A 38 -1.72 -19.07 15.07
C LEU A 38 -2.83 -18.88 16.10
N LEU A 39 -3.41 -17.68 16.20
CA LEU A 39 -4.53 -17.40 17.08
C LEU A 39 -5.76 -18.23 16.74
N VAL A 40 -6.14 -18.31 15.47
CA VAL A 40 -7.33 -19.07 15.06
C VAL A 40 -7.10 -20.57 15.24
N LEU A 41 -5.91 -21.07 14.96
CA LEU A 41 -5.54 -22.46 15.21
C LEU A 41 -5.56 -22.78 16.71
N ASP A 42 -4.98 -21.93 17.54
CA ASP A 42 -4.98 -22.05 19.01
C ASP A 42 -6.42 -22.08 19.57
N ARG A 43 -7.33 -21.29 18.99
CA ARG A 43 -8.72 -21.18 19.48
C ARG A 43 -9.69 -22.20 18.91
N THR A 44 -9.45 -22.74 17.72
CA THR A 44 -10.45 -23.56 17.00
C THR A 44 -9.92 -24.90 16.52
N GLY A 45 -8.60 -25.08 16.42
CA GLY A 45 -7.96 -26.24 15.80
C GLY A 45 -8.21 -26.37 14.29
N SER A 46 -8.89 -25.41 13.65
CA SER A 46 -9.34 -25.52 12.25
C SER A 46 -8.47 -24.71 11.30
N SER A 47 -7.75 -25.41 10.42
CA SER A 47 -6.95 -24.79 9.35
C SER A 47 -7.81 -24.07 8.31
N LEU A 48 -9.02 -24.58 8.05
CA LEU A 48 -9.98 -23.92 7.14
C LEU A 48 -10.41 -22.55 7.69
N LEU A 49 -10.74 -22.48 8.98
CA LEU A 49 -11.11 -21.21 9.61
C LEU A 49 -9.92 -20.24 9.65
N ALA A 50 -8.71 -20.73 9.93
CA ALA A 50 -7.51 -19.90 9.91
C ALA A 50 -7.30 -19.28 8.51
N GLY A 51 -7.41 -20.08 7.45
CA GLY A 51 -7.31 -19.61 6.07
C GLY A 51 -8.41 -18.63 5.68
N ALA A 52 -9.65 -18.88 6.12
CA ALA A 52 -10.79 -17.99 5.85
C ALA A 52 -10.62 -16.62 6.51
N VAL A 53 -10.17 -16.58 7.77
CA VAL A 53 -9.96 -15.33 8.51
C VAL A 53 -8.82 -14.51 7.90
N VAL A 54 -7.69 -15.14 7.55
CA VAL A 54 -6.59 -14.44 6.84
C VAL A 54 -7.06 -13.90 5.50
N THR A 55 -7.80 -14.71 4.74
CA THR A 55 -8.35 -14.27 3.46
C THR A 55 -9.25 -13.06 3.64
N ALA A 56 -10.16 -13.09 4.62
CA ALA A 56 -11.05 -11.97 4.93
C ALA A 56 -10.28 -10.69 5.33
N TYR A 57 -9.14 -10.84 6.02
CA TYR A 57 -8.26 -9.72 6.37
C TYR A 57 -7.52 -9.14 5.15
N THR A 58 -7.01 -9.99 4.26
CA THR A 58 -6.18 -9.55 3.13
C THR A 58 -7.00 -9.09 1.92
N LEU A 59 -8.24 -9.59 1.75
CA LEU A 59 -9.09 -9.32 0.58
C LEU A 59 -9.31 -7.82 0.33
N PRO A 60 -9.68 -7.00 1.34
CA PRO A 60 -9.92 -5.58 1.14
C PRO A 60 -8.69 -4.85 0.61
N SER A 61 -7.50 -5.21 1.09
CA SER A 61 -6.24 -4.61 0.64
C SER A 61 -5.90 -5.00 -0.81
N LEU A 62 -6.11 -6.27 -1.17
CA LEU A 62 -5.94 -6.77 -2.55
C LEU A 62 -6.84 -6.04 -3.54
N VAL A 63 -8.06 -5.70 -3.13
CA VAL A 63 -9.04 -5.00 -3.97
C VAL A 63 -8.78 -3.49 -3.98
N SER A 64 -8.42 -2.90 -2.84
CA SER A 64 -8.24 -1.45 -2.70
C SER A 64 -7.06 -0.92 -3.52
N GLY A 65 -5.95 -1.66 -3.62
CA GLY A 65 -4.76 -1.23 -4.37
C GLY A 65 -5.07 -0.92 -5.86
N PRO A 66 -5.59 -1.89 -6.63
CA PRO A 66 -5.98 -1.68 -8.02
C PRO A 66 -7.09 -0.62 -8.19
N LEU A 67 -8.10 -0.61 -7.32
CA LEU A 67 -9.20 0.36 -7.41
C LEU A 67 -8.70 1.80 -7.21
N LEU A 68 -7.90 2.04 -6.17
CA LEU A 68 -7.31 3.35 -5.91
C LEU A 68 -6.34 3.73 -7.04
N GLY A 69 -5.57 2.77 -7.56
CA GLY A 69 -4.69 2.98 -8.72
C GLY A 69 -5.47 3.43 -9.96
N ALA A 70 -6.56 2.73 -10.29
CA ALA A 70 -7.42 3.08 -11.42
C ALA A 70 -8.09 4.45 -11.23
N TRP A 71 -8.54 4.76 -10.01
CA TRP A 71 -9.14 6.04 -9.69
C TRP A 71 -8.16 7.20 -9.85
N VAL A 72 -6.94 7.09 -9.31
CA VAL A 72 -5.89 8.11 -9.50
C VAL A 72 -5.51 8.25 -10.98
N ALA A 73 -5.37 7.13 -11.69
CA ALA A 73 -5.06 7.14 -13.13
C ALA A 73 -6.16 7.79 -13.98
N ALA A 74 -7.42 7.72 -13.57
CA ALA A 74 -8.52 8.41 -14.22
C ALA A 74 -8.48 9.92 -13.97
N ARG A 75 -8.23 10.33 -12.71
CA ARG A 75 -8.16 11.75 -12.32
C ARG A 75 -7.01 12.50 -12.98
N THR A 76 -5.84 11.85 -13.07
CA THR A 76 -4.64 12.42 -13.72
C THR A 76 -4.84 12.63 -15.22
N ARG A 77 -5.45 11.65 -15.93
CA ARG A 77 -5.79 11.80 -17.36
C ARG A 77 -6.81 12.91 -17.61
N ALA A 78 -7.83 13.03 -16.76
CA ALA A 78 -8.82 14.10 -16.89
C ALA A 78 -8.20 15.50 -16.72
N ALA A 79 -7.29 15.66 -15.74
CA ALA A 79 -6.59 16.93 -15.55
C ALA A 79 -5.67 17.30 -16.73
N ALA A 80 -4.99 16.32 -17.33
CA ALA A 80 -4.16 16.56 -18.51
C ALA A 80 -4.98 16.99 -19.73
N ALA A 81 -6.18 16.43 -19.92
CA ALA A 81 -7.07 16.78 -21.03
C ALA A 81 -7.68 18.17 -20.92
N SER A 82 -7.80 18.74 -19.71
CA SER A 82 -8.29 20.12 -19.50
C SER A 82 -7.20 21.20 -19.65
N ALA A 83 -5.94 20.81 -19.83
CA ALA A 83 -4.79 21.72 -19.87
C ALA A 83 -4.25 21.99 -21.28
N GLY A 84 -4.85 21.41 -22.31
CA GLY A 84 -4.55 21.63 -23.74
C GLY A 84 -5.79 22.01 -24.50
#